data_AF-A0A820BV85-F1
#
_entry.id   AF-A0A820BV85-F1
#
_cell.length_a   1.000
_cell.length_b   1.000
_cell.length_c   1.000
_cell.angle_alpha   90.00
_cell.angle_beta   90.00
_cell.angle_gamma   90.00
#
_symmetry.space_group_name_H-M   'P 1'
#
loop_
_entity.id
_entity.type
_entity.pdbx_description
1 polymer ?
#
loop_
_entity_poly.entity_id
_entity_poly.type
_entity_poly.pdbx_seq_one_letter_code
_entity_poly.pdbx_strand_id
1 'polypeptide(L)'
;MSSLLTRKVCSTTSSCKQTAATNCEGCSQAFCTKHFIDHRRLLGEEMDLIINEQNNFRQIFDQQQTEFELHPFVKTIDEWEKESTMKIQQKAKDLRLELLKLVTTRKDEFLNKLQQLSGELRESRENDNFIEMDLQQWKNNLEDLKAKLDSTSI
;
A
#
# COMPACT_ATOMS: atom_id res chain seq x y z
N MET A 1 8.28 77.99 -31.69
CA MET A 1 9.44 77.13 -31.98
C MET A 1 8.90 75.75 -32.32
N SER A 2 8.83 75.42 -33.60
CA SER A 2 8.25 74.16 -34.08
C SER A 2 9.25 73.03 -33.84
N SER A 3 8.97 72.13 -32.89
CA SER A 3 9.77 70.93 -32.70
C SER A 3 9.56 70.02 -33.91
N LEU A 4 10.60 69.86 -34.73
CA LEU A 4 10.65 68.83 -35.76
C LEU A 4 10.55 67.47 -35.06
N LEU A 5 9.41 66.79 -35.23
CA LEU A 5 9.24 65.40 -34.81
C LEU A 5 10.16 64.54 -35.69
N THR A 6 11.35 64.24 -35.18
CA THR A 6 12.28 63.31 -35.82
C THR A 6 11.64 61.92 -35.79
N ARG A 7 11.04 61.50 -36.91
CA ARG A 7 10.40 60.17 -36.99
C ARG A 7 11.48 59.10 -36.93
N LYS A 8 11.28 58.10 -36.06
CA LYS A 8 12.19 56.95 -35.93
C LYS A 8 12.26 56.16 -37.24
N VAL A 9 13.39 55.53 -37.52
CA VAL A 9 13.56 54.61 -38.67
C VAL A 9 13.21 53.20 -38.21
N CYS A 10 12.74 52.37 -39.15
CA CYS A 10 12.50 50.95 -38.91
C CYS A 10 13.74 50.24 -38.32
N SER A 11 13.54 49.41 -37.29
CA SER A 11 14.60 48.76 -36.51
C SER A 11 15.07 47.43 -37.11
N THR A 12 14.40 46.93 -38.14
CA THR A 12 14.84 45.79 -38.95
C THR A 12 16.17 46.11 -39.65
N THR A 13 16.94 45.08 -40.02
CA THR A 13 18.30 45.16 -40.57
C THR A 13 18.55 46.30 -41.57
N SER A 14 19.82 46.69 -41.72
CA SER A 14 20.35 47.85 -42.46
C SER A 14 19.83 48.08 -43.89
N SER A 15 19.07 47.13 -44.46
CA SER A 15 18.37 47.24 -45.74
C SER A 15 17.07 48.08 -45.67
N CYS A 16 16.47 48.27 -44.49
CA CYS A 16 15.23 49.05 -44.37
C CYS A 16 15.47 50.50 -43.94
N LYS A 17 15.37 51.44 -44.87
CA LYS A 17 15.45 52.89 -44.58
C LYS A 17 14.08 53.56 -44.42
N GLN A 18 13.01 52.78 -44.30
CA GLN A 18 11.65 53.30 -44.18
C GLN A 18 11.42 53.94 -42.81
N THR A 19 10.61 55.00 -42.78
CA THR A 19 10.18 55.62 -41.52
C THR A 19 9.29 54.64 -40.74
N ALA A 20 9.52 54.55 -39.43
CA ALA A 20 8.70 53.74 -38.56
C ALA A 20 7.27 54.28 -38.51
N ALA A 21 6.31 53.36 -38.63
CA ALA A 21 4.89 53.64 -38.54
C ALA A 21 4.38 53.44 -37.10
N THR A 22 4.93 52.46 -36.39
CA THR A 22 4.51 52.11 -35.02
C THR A 22 5.67 51.51 -34.24
N ASN A 23 5.56 51.50 -32.91
CA ASN A 23 6.48 50.81 -32.01
C ASN A 23 5.80 49.54 -31.48
N CYS A 24 6.55 48.46 -31.34
CA CYS A 24 6.11 47.31 -30.57
C CYS A 24 6.35 47.57 -29.08
N GLU A 25 5.31 47.50 -28.25
CA GLU A 25 5.44 47.69 -26.80
C GLU A 25 6.23 46.55 -26.13
N GLY A 26 6.13 45.33 -26.67
CA GLY A 26 6.80 44.14 -26.11
C GLY A 26 8.32 44.18 -26.20
N CYS A 27 8.87 44.50 -27.39
CA CYS A 27 10.33 44.57 -27.60
C CYS A 27 10.88 46.01 -27.66
N SER A 28 10.01 47.02 -27.54
CA SER A 28 10.35 48.46 -27.62
C SER A 28 11.00 48.91 -28.95
N GLN A 29 10.92 48.10 -30.01
CA GLN A 29 11.49 48.42 -31.32
C GLN A 29 10.47 49.14 -32.22
N ALA A 30 10.96 50.08 -33.04
CA ALA A 30 10.16 50.85 -33.99
C ALA A 30 10.16 50.17 -35.36
N PHE A 31 9.01 49.96 -36.00
CA PHE A 31 8.91 49.25 -37.28
C PHE A 31 8.11 50.04 -38.31
N CYS A 32 8.46 49.89 -39.59
CA CYS A 32 7.54 50.24 -40.68
C CYS A 32 6.40 49.21 -40.73
N THR A 33 5.28 49.55 -41.39
CA THR A 33 4.07 48.70 -41.41
C THR A 33 4.36 47.27 -41.85
N LYS A 34 5.17 47.07 -42.90
CA LYS A 34 5.54 45.74 -43.39
C LYS A 34 6.26 44.91 -42.33
N HIS A 35 7.34 45.45 -41.75
CA HIS A 35 8.14 44.71 -40.78
C HIS A 35 7.43 44.54 -39.43
N PHE A 36 6.45 45.39 -39.11
CA PHE A 36 5.58 45.18 -37.96
C PHE A 36 4.67 43.96 -38.16
N ILE A 37 4.10 43.81 -39.37
CA ILE A 37 3.30 42.63 -39.75
C ILE A 37 4.16 41.37 -39.71
N ASP A 38 5.37 41.42 -40.29
CA ASP A 38 6.30 40.28 -40.27
C ASP A 38 6.71 39.91 -38.84
N HIS A 39 7.02 40.90 -37.99
CA HIS A 39 7.31 40.68 -36.58
C HIS A 39 6.14 40.00 -35.85
N ARG A 40 4.90 40.46 -36.09
CA ARG A 40 3.71 39.86 -35.48
C ARG A 40 3.45 38.44 -35.99
N ARG A 41 3.72 38.17 -37.26
CA ARG A 41 3.63 36.81 -37.85
C ARG A 41 4.62 35.86 -37.18
N LEU A 42 5.88 36.27 -37.03
CA LEU A 42 6.91 35.45 -36.37
C LEU A 42 6.55 35.13 -34.91
N LEU A 43 6.01 36.10 -34.16
CA LEU A 43 5.49 35.85 -32.82
C LEU A 43 4.32 34.86 -32.79
N GLY A 44 3.47 34.86 -33.84
CA GLY A 44 2.41 33.87 -34.00
C GLY A 44 2.98 32.47 -34.21
N GLU A 45 4.01 32.34 -35.05
CA GLU A 45 4.69 31.06 -35.30
C GLU A 45 5.37 30.51 -34.03
N GLU A 46 6.02 31.37 -33.24
CA GLU A 46 6.57 30.97 -31.93
C GLU A 46 5.47 30.51 -30.95
N MET A 47 4.32 31.18 -30.93
CA MET A 47 3.19 30.78 -30.09
C MET A 47 2.63 29.42 -30.51
N ASP A 48 2.50 29.17 -31.81
CA ASP A 48 2.03 27.89 -32.34
C ASP A 48 2.99 26.74 -31.96
N LEU A 49 4.30 27.00 -31.96
CA LEU A 49 5.29 26.03 -31.46
C LEU A 49 5.09 25.71 -29.98
N ILE A 50 4.91 26.73 -29.13
CA ILE A 50 4.66 26.55 -27.69
C ILE A 50 3.38 25.74 -27.45
N ILE A 51 2.31 26.05 -28.18
CA ILE A 51 1.03 25.31 -28.11
C ILE A 51 1.25 23.85 -28.49
N ASN A 52 2.00 23.59 -29.55
CA ASN A 52 2.27 22.23 -30.00
C ASN A 52 3.10 21.43 -28.98
N GLU A 53 4.13 22.05 -28.39
CA GLU A 53 4.92 21.44 -27.30
C GLU A 53 4.06 21.12 -26.08
N GLN A 54 3.18 22.04 -25.69
CA GLN A 54 2.27 21.85 -24.57
C GLN A 54 1.26 20.72 -24.84
N ASN A 55 0.72 20.62 -26.05
CA ASN A 55 -0.17 19.52 -26.44
C ASN A 55 0.55 18.16 -26.43
N ASN A 56 1.79 18.10 -26.94
CA ASN A 56 2.61 16.89 -26.90
C ASN A 56 2.91 16.46 -25.46
N PHE A 57 3.30 17.43 -24.61
CA PHE A 57 3.55 17.16 -23.20
C PHE A 57 2.28 16.63 -22.50
N ARG A 58 1.12 17.23 -22.78
CA ARG A 58 -0.15 16.77 -22.24
C ARG A 58 -0.48 15.35 -22.67
N GLN A 59 -0.28 15.02 -23.95
CA GLN A 59 -0.51 13.67 -24.46
C GLN A 59 0.40 12.64 -23.77
N ILE A 60 1.70 12.94 -23.60
CA ILE A 60 2.64 12.07 -22.88
C ILE A 60 2.20 11.89 -21.43
N PHE A 61 1.80 12.97 -20.77
CA PHE A 61 1.34 12.94 -19.38
C PHE A 61 0.09 12.07 -19.21
N ASP A 62 -0.91 12.25 -20.07
CA ASP A 62 -2.15 11.47 -20.02
C ASP A 62 -1.90 9.97 -20.31
N GLN A 63 -0.92 9.64 -21.16
CA GLN A 63 -0.49 8.25 -21.42
C GLN A 63 0.23 7.59 -20.22
N GLN A 64 0.94 8.35 -19.39
CA GLN A 64 1.58 7.79 -18.19
C GLN A 64 0.57 7.37 -17.12
N GLN A 65 -0.62 7.97 -17.12
CA GLN A 65 -1.65 7.68 -16.11
C GLN A 65 -2.31 6.30 -16.31
N THR A 66 -2.23 5.73 -17.51
CA THR A 66 -2.86 4.44 -17.85
C THR A 66 -2.10 3.20 -17.37
N GLU A 67 -0.88 3.34 -16.82
CA GLU A 67 -0.02 2.21 -16.42
C GLU A 67 0.20 2.11 -14.90
N PHE A 68 -0.78 2.52 -14.09
CA PHE A 68 -0.69 2.46 -12.63
C PHE A 68 -0.32 1.06 -12.11
N GLU A 69 -0.91 0.00 -12.68
CA GLU A 69 -0.63 -1.40 -12.30
C GLU A 69 0.81 -1.85 -12.64
N LEU A 70 1.47 -1.19 -13.57
CA LEU A 70 2.87 -1.48 -13.93
C LEU A 70 3.87 -0.71 -13.07
N HIS A 71 3.39 0.23 -12.26
CA HIS A 71 4.24 1.07 -11.43
C HIS A 71 5.05 0.20 -10.45
N PRO A 72 6.39 0.36 -10.36
CA PRO A 72 7.23 -0.48 -9.50
C PRO A 72 6.76 -0.56 -8.05
N PHE A 73 6.27 0.57 -7.49
CA PHE A 73 5.71 0.58 -6.14
C PHE A 73 4.44 -0.25 -5.98
N VAL A 74 3.58 -0.36 -6.99
CA VAL A 74 2.40 -1.24 -6.93
C VAL A 74 2.85 -2.69 -6.82
N LYS A 75 3.83 -3.12 -7.63
CA LYS A 75 4.43 -4.45 -7.50
C LYS A 75 5.03 -4.71 -6.12
N THR A 76 5.72 -3.73 -5.54
CA THR A 76 6.26 -3.85 -4.19
C THR A 76 5.15 -3.99 -3.14
N ILE A 77 4.04 -3.25 -3.28
CA ILE A 77 2.88 -3.37 -2.40
C ILE A 77 2.28 -4.78 -2.50
N ASP A 78 2.10 -5.31 -3.72
CA ASP A 78 1.56 -6.65 -3.96
C ASP A 78 2.47 -7.75 -3.35
N GLU A 79 3.79 -7.58 -3.47
CA GLU A 79 4.77 -8.48 -2.86
C GLU A 79 4.66 -8.47 -1.33
N TRP A 80 4.54 -7.29 -0.71
CA TRP A 80 4.35 -7.15 0.74
C TRP A 80 3.03 -7.76 1.21
N GLU A 81 1.95 -7.54 0.48
CA GLU A 81 0.65 -8.15 0.78
C GLU A 81 0.73 -9.67 0.74
N LYS A 82 1.33 -10.23 -0.31
CA LYS A 82 1.51 -11.67 -0.46
C LYS A 82 2.37 -12.26 0.65
N GLU A 83 3.52 -11.66 0.92
CA GLU A 83 4.43 -12.15 1.96
C GLU A 83 3.82 -12.07 3.36
N SER A 84 3.16 -10.96 3.69
CA SER A 84 2.55 -10.78 5.00
C SER A 84 1.42 -11.78 5.22
N THR A 85 0.56 -11.98 4.21
CA THR A 85 -0.50 -13.00 4.24
C THR A 85 0.06 -14.39 4.47
N MET A 86 1.11 -14.77 3.72
CA MET A 86 1.77 -16.07 3.89
C MET A 86 2.34 -16.24 5.31
N LYS A 87 3.02 -15.23 5.86
CA LYS A 87 3.60 -15.28 7.21
C LYS A 87 2.53 -15.45 8.28
N ILE A 88 1.43 -14.70 8.17
CA ILE A 88 0.30 -14.78 9.11
C ILE A 88 -0.35 -16.17 9.04
N GLN A 89 -0.62 -16.67 7.83
CA GLN A 89 -1.23 -17.99 7.63
C GLN A 89 -0.35 -19.11 8.18
N GLN A 90 0.96 -19.06 7.92
CA GLN A 90 1.90 -20.05 8.42
C GLN A 90 1.93 -20.02 9.95
N LYS A 91 2.07 -18.85 10.57
CA LYS A 91 2.09 -18.74 12.03
C LYS A 91 0.78 -19.21 12.67
N ALA A 92 -0.36 -18.90 12.06
CA ALA A 92 -1.66 -19.38 12.52
C ALA A 92 -1.79 -20.91 12.43
N LYS A 93 -1.24 -21.52 11.38
CA LYS A 93 -1.18 -22.99 11.25
C LYS A 93 -0.31 -23.60 12.34
N ASP A 94 0.87 -23.03 12.58
CA ASP A 94 1.80 -23.53 13.60
C ASP A 94 1.18 -23.46 15.00
N LEU A 95 0.54 -22.33 15.34
CA LEU A 95 -0.16 -22.17 16.62
C LEU A 95 -1.32 -23.17 16.80
N ARG A 96 -2.07 -23.47 15.74
CA ARG A 96 -3.13 -24.49 15.79
C ARG A 96 -2.56 -25.90 16.02
N LEU A 97 -1.43 -26.22 15.40
CA LEU A 97 -0.75 -27.51 15.62
C LEU A 97 -0.18 -27.62 17.04
N GLU A 98 0.42 -26.56 17.56
CA GLU A 98 0.90 -26.49 18.94
C GLU A 98 -0.24 -26.68 19.94
N LEU A 99 -1.37 -25.98 19.73
CA LEU A 99 -2.56 -26.13 20.55
C LEU A 99 -3.12 -27.56 20.50
N LEU A 100 -3.24 -28.14 19.30
CA LEU A 100 -3.72 -29.51 19.13
C LEU A 100 -2.83 -30.50 19.89
N LYS A 101 -1.51 -30.34 19.82
CA LYS A 101 -0.57 -31.17 20.57
C LYS A 101 -0.81 -31.04 22.07
N LEU A 102 -0.92 -29.82 22.59
CA LEU A 102 -1.14 -29.57 24.01
C LEU A 102 -2.46 -30.16 24.51
N VAL A 103 -3.55 -29.99 23.75
CA VAL A 103 -4.87 -30.55 24.07
C VAL A 103 -4.82 -32.08 24.05
N THR A 104 -4.17 -32.67 23.05
CA THR A 104 -4.05 -34.13 22.93
C THR A 104 -3.23 -34.71 24.09
N THR A 105 -2.08 -34.12 24.41
CA THR A 105 -1.25 -34.54 25.55
C THR A 105 -2.02 -34.44 26.86
N ARG A 106 -2.73 -33.33 27.10
CA ARG A 106 -3.55 -33.17 28.31
C ARG A 106 -4.68 -34.20 28.38
N LYS A 107 -5.32 -34.52 27.24
CA LYS A 107 -6.35 -35.55 27.16
C LYS A 107 -5.79 -36.93 27.50
N ASP A 108 -4.62 -37.28 26.96
CA ASP A 108 -3.97 -38.56 27.23
C ASP A 108 -3.56 -38.69 28.71
N GLU A 109 -3.00 -37.62 29.30
CA GLU A 109 -2.71 -37.58 30.74
C GLU A 109 -3.97 -37.79 31.59
N PHE A 110 -5.09 -37.19 31.19
CA PHE A 110 -6.37 -37.34 31.88
C PHE A 110 -6.91 -38.78 31.76
N LEU A 111 -6.86 -39.36 30.56
CA LEU A 111 -7.25 -40.75 30.33
C LEU A 111 -6.42 -41.74 31.14
N ASN A 112 -5.10 -41.52 31.22
CA ASN A 112 -4.21 -42.35 32.03
C ASN A 112 -4.58 -42.31 33.52
N LYS A 113 -4.92 -41.14 34.07
CA LYS A 113 -5.36 -41.01 35.47
C LYS A 113 -6.69 -41.74 35.73
N LEU A 114 -7.63 -41.65 34.79
CA LEU A 114 -8.90 -42.39 34.89
C LEU A 114 -8.68 -43.92 34.81
N GLN A 115 -7.80 -44.38 33.92
CA GLN A 115 -7.45 -45.79 33.81
C GLN A 115 -6.78 -46.30 35.08
N GLN A 116 -5.86 -45.52 35.66
CA GLN A 116 -5.20 -45.86 36.93
C GLN A 116 -6.23 -46.00 38.05
N LEU A 117 -7.11 -45.01 38.24
CA LEU A 117 -8.17 -45.06 39.25
C LEU A 117 -9.10 -46.27 39.04
N SER A 118 -9.45 -46.57 37.79
CA SER A 118 -10.28 -47.74 37.44
C SER A 118 -9.58 -49.05 37.78
N GLY A 119 -8.26 -49.13 37.56
CA GLY A 119 -7.43 -50.28 37.91
C GLY A 119 -7.38 -50.52 39.42
N GLU A 120 -7.08 -49.46 40.20
CA GLU A 120 -7.06 -49.50 41.66
C GLU A 120 -8.41 -49.96 42.23
N LEU A 121 -9.52 -49.37 41.76
CA LEU A 121 -10.87 -49.74 42.19
C LEU A 121 -11.21 -51.21 41.88
N ARG A 122 -10.83 -51.70 40.69
CA ARG A 122 -11.09 -53.09 40.30
C ARG A 122 -10.28 -54.05 41.14
N GLU A 123 -8.98 -53.81 41.27
CA GLU A 123 -8.07 -54.65 42.06
C GLU A 123 -8.53 -54.72 43.52
N SER A 124 -8.90 -53.59 44.11
CA SER A 124 -9.36 -53.59 45.50
C SER A 124 -10.70 -54.28 45.69
N ARG A 125 -11.58 -54.22 44.69
CA ARG A 125 -12.85 -54.94 44.71
C ARG A 125 -12.67 -56.44 44.55
N GLU A 126 -11.78 -56.88 43.67
CA GLU A 126 -11.48 -58.30 43.43
C GLU A 126 -10.80 -58.94 44.66
N ASN A 127 -9.96 -58.19 45.36
CA ASN A 127 -9.24 -58.64 46.55
C ASN A 127 -10.00 -58.38 47.88
N ASP A 128 -11.17 -57.73 47.83
CA ASP A 128 -11.96 -57.27 48.98
C ASP A 128 -11.13 -56.53 50.04
N ASN A 129 -10.17 -55.69 49.59
CA ASN A 129 -9.10 -55.14 50.42
C ASN A 129 -9.18 -53.63 50.66
N PHE A 130 -10.39 -53.07 50.74
CA PHE A 130 -10.63 -51.64 50.92
C PHE A 130 -11.14 -51.31 52.33
N ILE A 131 -10.74 -50.14 52.83
CA ILE A 131 -11.28 -49.53 54.06
C ILE A 131 -11.95 -48.19 53.78
N GLU A 132 -12.60 -47.60 54.77
CA GLU A 132 -13.33 -46.33 54.64
C GLU A 132 -12.44 -45.19 54.13
N MET A 133 -11.16 -45.19 54.53
CA MET A 133 -10.19 -44.20 54.06
C MET A 133 -9.94 -44.30 52.55
N ASP A 134 -9.81 -45.52 52.01
CA ASP A 134 -9.59 -45.74 50.57
C ASP A 134 -10.81 -45.28 49.77
N LEU A 135 -12.01 -45.62 50.25
CA LEU A 135 -13.27 -45.19 49.64
C LEU A 135 -13.39 -43.66 49.61
N GLN A 136 -12.98 -42.98 50.68
CA GLN A 136 -12.99 -41.52 50.73
C GLN A 136 -11.94 -40.93 49.77
N GLN A 137 -10.75 -41.51 49.71
CA GLN A 137 -9.70 -41.08 48.80
C GLN A 137 -10.12 -41.22 47.33
N TRP A 138 -10.66 -42.35 46.92
CA TRP A 138 -11.13 -42.54 45.54
C TRP A 138 -12.30 -41.61 45.17
N LYS A 139 -13.20 -41.33 46.12
CA LYS A 139 -14.27 -40.32 45.92
C LYS A 139 -13.67 -38.93 45.67
N ASN A 140 -12.75 -38.49 46.52
CA ASN A 140 -12.09 -37.19 46.37
C ASN A 140 -11.32 -37.12 45.03
N ASN A 141 -10.58 -38.17 44.67
CA ASN A 141 -9.86 -38.25 43.39
C ASN A 141 -10.82 -38.15 42.20
N LEU A 142 -11.99 -38.80 42.27
CA LEU A 142 -13.00 -38.74 41.23
C LEU A 142 -13.62 -37.34 41.11
N GLU A 143 -13.88 -36.67 42.23
CA GLU A 143 -14.37 -35.27 42.25
C GLU A 143 -13.34 -34.31 41.66
N ASP A 144 -12.07 -34.46 42.01
CA ASP A 144 -10.97 -33.67 41.45
C ASP A 144 -10.85 -33.85 39.93
N LEU A 145 -11.00 -35.08 39.44
CA LEU A 145 -10.97 -35.36 38.00
C LEU A 145 -12.17 -34.73 37.29
N LYS A 146 -13.37 -34.76 37.89
CA LYS A 146 -14.57 -34.09 37.34
C LYS A 146 -14.39 -32.58 37.28
N ALA A 147 -13.92 -31.95 38.36
CA ALA A 147 -13.68 -30.51 38.40
C ALA A 147 -12.63 -30.07 37.36
N LYS A 148 -11.58 -30.88 37.17
CA LYS A 148 -10.57 -30.62 36.12
C LYS A 148 -11.17 -30.72 34.73
N LEU A 149 -12.05 -31.68 34.47
CA LEU A 149 -12.74 -31.79 33.19
C LEU A 149 -13.56 -30.53 32.87
N ASP A 150 -14.35 -30.05 33.83
CA ASP A 150 -15.19 -28.86 33.66
C ASP A 150 -14.35 -27.59 33.40
N SER A 151 -13.22 -27.44 34.09
CA SER A 151 -12.27 -26.33 33.89
C SER A 151 -11.48 -26.42 32.57
N THR A 152 -11.44 -27.59 31.94
CA THR A 152 -10.71 -27.84 30.68
C THR A 152 -11.65 -27.84 29.48
N SER A 153 -12.90 -27.41 29.65
CA SER A 153 -13.87 -27.29 28.55
C SER A 153 -13.27 -26.44 27.42
N ILE A 154 -12.99 -27.14 26.31
CA ILE A 154 -12.59 -26.59 25.00
C ILE A 154 -13.68 -25.64 24.51
#